data_AF-A0A4Q2M2M0-F1
#
_entry.id   AF-A0A4Q2M2M0-F1
#
_cell.length_a   1.000
_cell.length_b   1.000
_cell.length_c   1.000
_cell.angle_alpha   90.00
_cell.angle_beta   90.00
_cell.angle_gamma   90.00
#
_symmetry.space_group_name_H-M   'P 1'
#
loop_
_entity.id
_entity.type
_entity.pdbx_description
1 polymer ?
#
loop_
_entity_poly.entity_id
_entity_poly.type
_entity_poly.pdbx_seq_one_letter_code
_entity_poly.pdbx_strand_id
1 'polypeptide(L)'
;MTLLTWWFRLTGIAYIALGISWIPVLNALRLDAVVPGFDAPEGSTAYAGFLDWMLVFGLEMIVVGVVLIAASWRPWRSAPLVVLIVALSLVRGIAHDIYMIVNGYSLVANLVFVAFHTAVIVVGVIAYRSARRDAWAQGVDSARPAIDVRSQVA
;
A
#
# COMPACT_ATOMS: atom_id res chain seq x y z
N MET A 1 14.76 -12.90 -11.19
CA MET A 1 13.89 -12.29 -10.15
C MET A 1 12.45 -12.41 -10.61
N THR A 2 11.50 -12.65 -9.71
CA THR A 2 10.09 -12.88 -10.11
C THR A 2 9.33 -11.56 -10.24
N LEU A 3 8.18 -11.61 -10.92
CA LEU A 3 7.25 -10.48 -10.98
C LEU A 3 6.82 -10.02 -9.59
N LEU A 4 6.61 -10.96 -8.65
CA LEU A 4 6.26 -10.65 -7.27
C LEU A 4 7.34 -9.87 -6.53
N THR A 5 8.62 -10.19 -6.75
CA THR A 5 9.74 -9.40 -6.21
C THR A 5 9.70 -7.96 -6.72
N TRP A 6 9.49 -7.75 -8.01
CA TRP A 6 9.42 -6.41 -8.60
C TRP A 6 8.20 -5.64 -8.14
N TRP A 7 7.05 -6.31 -8.04
CA TRP A 7 5.84 -5.70 -7.50
C TRP A 7 6.06 -5.18 -6.07
N PHE A 8 6.67 -5.98 -5.19
CA PHE A 8 7.03 -5.54 -3.83
C PHE A 8 7.93 -4.30 -3.84
N ARG A 9 8.97 -4.28 -4.68
CA ARG A 9 9.92 -3.17 -4.75
C ARG A 9 9.29 -1.90 -5.29
N LEU A 10 8.65 -1.96 -6.45
CA LEU A 10 8.10 -0.78 -7.13
C LEU A 10 6.94 -0.19 -6.32
N THR A 11 6.06 -1.04 -5.81
CA THR A 11 4.97 -0.61 -4.92
C THR A 11 5.54 -0.01 -3.64
N GLY A 12 6.56 -0.65 -3.04
CA GLY A 12 7.21 -0.12 -1.85
C GLY A 12 7.88 1.25 -2.04
N ILE A 13 8.59 1.43 -3.15
CA ILE A 13 9.18 2.73 -3.53
C ILE A 13 8.09 3.78 -3.75
N ALA A 14 7.00 3.44 -4.43
CA ALA A 14 5.88 4.35 -4.64
C ALA A 14 5.25 4.79 -3.31
N TYR A 15 5.03 3.86 -2.37
CA TYR A 15 4.50 4.18 -1.04
C TYR A 15 5.46 5.06 -0.22
N ILE A 16 6.78 4.83 -0.27
CA ILE A 16 7.77 5.70 0.38
C ILE A 16 7.73 7.11 -0.23
N ALA A 17 7.75 7.20 -1.56
CA ALA A 17 7.72 8.50 -2.25
C ALA A 17 6.44 9.28 -1.93
N LEU A 18 5.29 8.60 -1.92
CA LEU A 18 4.02 9.16 -1.48
C LEU A 18 4.13 9.63 -0.02
N GLY A 19 4.58 8.78 0.89
CA GLY A 19 4.68 9.15 2.31
C GLY A 19 5.57 10.36 2.57
N ILE A 20 6.72 10.45 1.89
CA ILE A 20 7.60 11.64 1.94
C ILE A 20 6.84 12.88 1.48
N SER A 21 6.09 12.79 0.38
CA SER A 21 5.31 13.92 -0.15
C SER A 21 4.22 14.43 0.80
N TRP A 22 3.82 13.67 1.82
CA TRP A 22 2.83 14.06 2.82
C TRP A 22 3.45 14.63 4.12
N ILE A 23 4.78 14.75 4.21
CA ILE A 23 5.43 15.33 5.40
C ILE A 23 5.04 16.83 5.56
N PRO A 24 4.72 17.31 6.77
CA PRO A 24 4.21 18.67 7.01
C PRO A 24 5.09 19.78 6.45
N VAL A 25 6.42 19.65 6.58
CA VAL A 25 7.36 20.69 6.10
C VAL A 25 7.25 20.94 4.60
N LEU A 26 6.88 19.92 3.82
CA LEU A 26 6.66 20.04 2.39
C LEU A 26 5.27 20.59 2.06
N ASN A 27 4.28 20.36 2.92
CA ASN A 27 2.88 20.67 2.65
C ASN A 27 2.41 22.00 3.23
N ALA A 28 3.00 22.46 4.33
CA ALA A 28 2.70 23.77 4.91
C ALA A 28 2.90 24.91 3.90
N LEU A 29 3.89 24.79 3.00
CA LEU A 29 4.19 25.80 1.99
C LEU A 29 3.30 25.73 0.73
N ARG A 30 2.49 24.67 0.60
CA ARG A 30 1.70 24.40 -0.61
C ARG A 30 0.28 23.94 -0.29
N LEU A 31 -0.21 24.23 0.91
CA LEU A 31 -1.45 23.65 1.42
C LEU A 31 -2.63 24.02 0.52
N ASP A 32 -2.71 25.28 0.10
CA ASP A 32 -3.72 25.76 -0.86
C ASP A 32 -3.65 25.06 -2.22
N ALA A 33 -2.45 24.64 -2.65
CA ALA A 33 -2.28 23.92 -3.91
C ALA A 33 -2.67 22.43 -3.78
N VAL A 34 -2.49 21.85 -2.60
CA VAL A 34 -2.81 20.44 -2.31
C VAL A 34 -4.29 20.26 -1.94
N VAL A 35 -4.86 21.24 -1.24
CA VAL A 35 -6.26 21.29 -0.80
C VAL A 35 -6.82 22.68 -1.13
N PRO A 36 -7.24 22.91 -2.39
CA PRO A 36 -7.86 24.17 -2.78
C PRO A 36 -9.09 24.46 -1.94
N GLY A 37 -9.16 25.66 -1.34
CA GLY A 37 -10.26 26.07 -0.48
C GLY A 37 -10.14 25.63 0.98
N PHE A 38 -8.95 25.22 1.43
CA PHE A 38 -8.68 25.05 2.85
C PHE A 38 -8.84 26.40 3.58
N ASP A 39 -9.73 26.46 4.57
CA ASP A 39 -10.21 27.70 5.19
C ASP A 39 -9.72 27.90 6.62
N ALA A 40 -8.96 26.95 7.17
CA ALA A 40 -8.40 27.08 8.50
C ALA A 40 -7.25 28.10 8.51
N PRO A 41 -7.29 29.13 9.36
CA PRO A 41 -6.23 30.13 9.43
C PRO A 41 -4.87 29.51 9.78
N GLU A 42 -3.80 29.98 9.15
CA GLU A 42 -2.44 29.61 9.54
C GLU A 42 -2.21 29.87 11.04
N GLY A 43 -1.56 28.92 11.72
CA GLY A 43 -1.34 28.98 13.17
C GLY A 43 -2.55 28.60 14.02
N SER A 44 -3.73 28.33 13.43
CA SER A 44 -4.87 27.78 14.18
C SER A 44 -4.69 26.31 14.53
N THR A 45 -5.42 25.83 15.55
CA THR A 45 -5.43 24.41 15.93
C THR A 45 -5.94 23.52 14.80
N ALA A 46 -6.88 24.00 13.97
CA ALA A 46 -7.40 23.25 12.83
C ALA A 46 -6.33 23.09 11.74
N TYR A 47 -5.57 24.15 11.45
CA TYR A 47 -4.43 24.11 10.53
C TYR A 47 -3.35 23.14 11.02
N ALA A 48 -2.95 23.25 12.29
CA ALA A 48 -1.96 22.35 12.88
C ALA A 48 -2.44 20.90 12.89
N GLY A 49 -3.69 20.64 13.28
CA GLY A 49 -4.28 19.31 13.31
C GLY A 49 -4.35 18.65 11.92
N PHE A 50 -4.59 19.44 10.86
CA PHE A 50 -4.55 18.91 9.49
C PHE A 50 -3.13 18.52 9.08
N LEU A 51 -2.12 19.34 9.41
CA LEU A 51 -0.71 18.99 9.17
C LEU A 51 -0.29 17.75 9.97
N ASP A 52 -0.72 17.61 11.22
CA ASP A 52 -0.44 16.42 12.03
C ASP A 52 -1.08 15.16 11.42
N TRP A 53 -2.30 15.28 10.88
CA TRP A 53 -2.93 14.20 10.13
C TRP A 53 -2.13 13.83 8.87
N MET A 54 -1.63 14.82 8.11
CA MET A 54 -0.78 14.56 6.94
C MET A 54 0.51 13.84 7.35
N LEU A 55 1.12 14.21 8.48
CA LEU A 55 2.30 13.53 9.01
C LEU A 55 2.02 12.05 9.30
N VAL A 56 0.96 11.77 10.05
CA VAL A 56 0.59 10.39 10.41
C VAL A 56 0.34 9.57 9.15
N PHE A 57 -0.44 10.10 8.21
CA PHE A 57 -0.68 9.45 6.93
C PHE A 57 0.62 9.20 6.15
N GLY A 58 1.51 10.19 6.09
CA GLY A 58 2.82 10.06 5.45
C GLY A 58 3.69 8.97 6.08
N LEU A 59 3.74 8.91 7.41
CA LEU A 59 4.49 7.89 8.14
C LEU A 59 3.94 6.48 7.90
N GLU A 60 2.61 6.31 7.89
CA GLU A 60 1.97 5.03 7.56
C GLU A 60 2.39 4.54 6.16
N MET A 61 2.40 5.44 5.17
CA MET A 61 2.82 5.09 3.81
C MET A 61 4.30 4.71 3.75
N ILE A 62 5.19 5.42 4.46
CA ILE A 62 6.61 5.06 4.55
C ILE A 62 6.78 3.66 5.16
N VAL A 63 6.09 3.39 6.27
CA VAL A 63 6.15 2.07 6.95
C VAL A 63 5.69 0.96 6.01
N VAL A 64 4.56 1.13 5.34
CA VAL A 64 4.07 0.18 4.33
C VAL A 64 5.14 -0.04 3.26
N GLY A 65 5.71 1.03 2.73
CA GLY A 65 6.70 0.93 1.66
C GLY A 65 7.98 0.22 2.09
N VAL A 66 8.50 0.50 3.29
CA VAL A 66 9.67 -0.19 3.87
C VAL A 66 9.37 -1.68 4.05
N VAL A 67 8.19 -2.03 4.58
CA VAL A 67 7.77 -3.43 4.75
C VAL A 67 7.72 -4.16 3.41
N LEU A 68 7.19 -3.52 2.36
CA LEU A 68 7.15 -4.12 1.01
C LEU A 68 8.54 -4.31 0.41
N ILE A 69 9.45 -3.34 0.59
CA ILE A 69 10.84 -3.49 0.14
C ILE A 69 11.52 -4.66 0.87
N ALA A 70 11.35 -4.77 2.19
CA ALA A 70 11.89 -5.89 2.96
C ALA A 70 11.28 -7.24 2.54
N ALA A 71 9.97 -7.28 2.28
CA ALA A 71 9.26 -8.45 1.76
C ALA A 71 9.82 -8.93 0.41
N SER A 72 10.39 -8.04 -0.40
CA SER A 72 10.99 -8.39 -1.69
C SER A 72 12.16 -9.38 -1.59
N TRP A 73 12.80 -9.52 -0.42
CA TRP A 73 13.86 -10.50 -0.19
C TRP A 73 13.35 -11.94 -0.03
N ARG A 74 12.10 -12.12 0.40
CA ARG A 74 11.46 -13.43 0.57
C ARG A 74 10.02 -13.39 0.03
N PRO A 75 9.85 -13.09 -1.27
CA PRO A 75 8.58 -12.64 -1.84
C PRO A 75 7.45 -13.67 -1.65
N TRP A 76 7.74 -14.97 -1.77
CA TRP A 76 6.73 -16.01 -1.60
C TRP A 76 6.25 -16.16 -0.14
N ARG A 77 7.16 -16.10 0.85
CA ARG A 77 6.78 -16.13 2.27
C ARG A 77 5.94 -14.92 2.65
N SER A 78 6.16 -13.80 1.95
CA SER A 78 5.42 -12.55 2.14
C SER A 78 4.18 -12.43 1.27
N ALA A 79 3.78 -13.47 0.52
CA ALA A 79 2.64 -13.42 -0.38
C ALA A 79 1.30 -12.98 0.27
N PRO A 80 1.01 -13.26 1.56
CA PRO A 80 -0.16 -12.69 2.24
C PRO A 80 -0.21 -11.15 2.25
N LEU A 81 0.95 -10.48 2.21
CA LEU A 81 1.00 -9.02 2.12
C LEU A 81 0.38 -8.50 0.81
N VAL A 82 0.37 -9.29 -0.27
CA VAL A 82 -0.33 -8.88 -1.50
C VAL A 82 -1.82 -8.72 -1.22
N VAL A 83 -2.42 -9.67 -0.50
CA VAL A 83 -3.85 -9.61 -0.14
C VAL A 83 -4.14 -8.39 0.74
N LEU A 84 -3.27 -8.13 1.72
CA LEU A 84 -3.38 -6.95 2.57
C LEU A 84 -3.32 -5.64 1.76
N ILE A 85 -2.34 -5.49 0.86
CA ILE A 85 -2.21 -4.29 0.03
C ILE A 85 -3.36 -4.15 -0.96
N VAL A 86 -3.90 -5.25 -1.50
CA VAL A 86 -5.11 -5.22 -2.33
C VAL A 86 -6.30 -4.72 -1.50
N ALA A 87 -6.50 -5.24 -0.29
CA ALA A 87 -7.57 -4.78 0.59
C ALA A 87 -7.42 -3.29 0.95
N LEU A 88 -6.20 -2.86 1.31
CA LEU A 88 -5.91 -1.45 1.57
C LEU A 88 -6.15 -0.56 0.34
N SER A 89 -5.76 -1.02 -0.86
CA SER A 89 -5.98 -0.26 -2.10
C SER A 89 -7.45 -0.16 -2.47
N LEU A 90 -8.27 -1.17 -2.14
CA LEU A 90 -9.72 -1.12 -2.34
C LEU A 90 -10.41 -0.19 -1.35
N VAL A 91 -10.13 -0.35 -0.05
CA VAL A 91 -10.83 0.37 1.03
C VAL A 91 -10.27 1.77 1.22
N ARG A 92 -8.97 1.88 1.47
CA ARG A 92 -8.33 3.17 1.77
C ARG A 92 -7.92 3.94 0.51
N GLY A 93 -7.74 3.26 -0.61
CA GLY A 93 -7.52 3.89 -1.91
C GLY A 93 -8.84 4.22 -2.59
N ILE A 94 -9.36 3.28 -3.37
CA ILE A 94 -10.49 3.52 -4.29
C ILE A 94 -11.77 3.99 -3.57
N ALA A 95 -12.20 3.32 -2.50
CA ALA A 95 -13.43 3.72 -1.81
C ALA A 95 -13.30 5.09 -1.14
N HIS A 96 -12.12 5.43 -0.63
CA HIS A 96 -11.82 6.76 -0.11
C HIS A 96 -11.82 7.82 -1.23
N ASP A 97 -11.17 7.56 -2.36
CA ASP A 97 -11.15 8.51 -3.49
C ASP A 97 -12.56 8.79 -4.03
N ILE A 98 -13.41 7.76 -4.10
CA ILE A 98 -14.83 7.91 -4.47
C ILE A 98 -15.55 8.77 -3.43
N TYR A 99 -15.34 8.50 -2.14
CA TYR A 99 -15.90 9.31 -1.06
C TYR A 99 -15.47 10.78 -1.18
N MET A 100 -14.20 11.05 -1.48
CA MET A 100 -13.69 12.41 -1.67
C MET A 100 -14.37 13.09 -2.87
N ILE A 101 -14.52 12.39 -4.00
CA ILE A 101 -15.25 12.93 -5.16
C ILE A 101 -16.69 13.30 -4.79
N VAL A 102 -17.40 12.42 -4.07
CA VAL A 102 -18.79 12.67 -3.64
C VAL A 102 -18.90 13.89 -2.72
N ASN A 103 -17.86 14.16 -1.92
CA ASN A 103 -17.81 15.35 -1.03
C ASN A 103 -17.28 16.62 -1.72
N GLY A 104 -17.13 16.62 -3.06
CA GLY A 104 -16.77 17.81 -3.82
C GLY A 104 -15.27 18.08 -3.91
N TYR A 105 -14.42 17.14 -3.50
CA TYR A 105 -12.98 17.24 -3.73
C TYR A 105 -12.62 17.01 -5.21
N SER A 106 -11.41 17.44 -5.62
CA SER A 106 -10.95 17.43 -7.01
C SER A 106 -11.15 16.09 -7.72
N LEU A 107 -12.01 16.06 -8.74
CA LEU A 107 -12.28 14.87 -9.54
C LEU A 107 -11.00 14.32 -10.20
N VAL A 108 -10.21 15.20 -10.81
CA VAL A 108 -9.00 14.81 -11.55
C VAL A 108 -7.97 14.18 -10.63
N ALA A 109 -7.70 14.80 -9.48
CA ALA A 109 -6.73 14.28 -8.53
C ALA A 109 -7.14 12.89 -8.02
N ASN A 110 -8.41 12.74 -7.61
CA ASN A 110 -8.92 11.45 -7.12
C ASN A 110 -8.94 10.37 -8.21
N LEU A 111 -9.27 10.69 -9.47
CA LEU A 111 -9.21 9.71 -10.57
C LEU A 111 -7.78 9.24 -10.86
N VAL A 112 -6.77 10.11 -10.73
CA VAL A 112 -5.35 9.71 -10.84
C VAL A 112 -5.00 8.69 -9.75
N PHE A 113 -5.47 8.90 -8.51
CA PHE A 113 -5.24 7.95 -7.42
C PHE A 113 -6.03 6.65 -7.57
N VAL A 114 -7.28 6.70 -8.05
CA VAL A 114 -8.05 5.49 -8.41
C VAL A 114 -7.30 4.66 -9.45
N ALA A 115 -6.73 5.31 -10.48
CA ALA A 115 -5.93 4.63 -11.49
C ALA A 115 -4.65 4.01 -10.89
N PHE A 116 -3.96 4.74 -10.00
CA PHE A 116 -2.81 4.22 -9.26
C PHE A 116 -3.16 2.98 -8.44
N HIS A 117 -4.21 3.03 -7.63
CA HIS A 117 -4.66 1.89 -6.81
C HIS A 117 -5.09 0.69 -7.67
N THR A 118 -5.79 0.95 -8.78
CA THR A 118 -6.17 -0.08 -9.74
C THR A 118 -4.93 -0.77 -10.32
N ALA A 119 -3.88 -0.01 -10.67
CA ALA A 119 -2.63 -0.57 -11.15
C ALA A 119 -1.93 -1.44 -10.08
N VAL A 120 -1.84 -0.96 -8.83
CA VAL A 120 -1.29 -1.72 -7.71
C VAL A 120 -2.03 -3.06 -7.52
N ILE A 121 -3.36 -3.04 -7.56
CA ILE A 121 -4.22 -4.23 -7.42
C ILE A 121 -4.00 -5.19 -8.59
N VAL A 122 -4.15 -4.73 -9.82
CA VAL A 122 -4.10 -5.58 -11.02
C VAL A 122 -2.73 -6.25 -11.14
N VAL A 123 -1.65 -5.47 -11.04
CA VAL A 123 -0.29 -6.02 -11.14
C VAL A 123 0.00 -6.94 -9.95
N GLY A 124 -0.49 -6.61 -8.75
CA GLY A 124 -0.31 -7.43 -7.55
C GLY A 124 -1.00 -8.79 -7.67
N VAL A 125 -2.25 -8.81 -8.13
CA VAL A 125 -3.00 -10.05 -8.37
C VAL A 125 -2.33 -10.92 -9.44
N ILE A 126 -1.86 -10.33 -10.54
CA ILE A 126 -1.13 -11.06 -11.58
C ILE A 126 0.17 -11.65 -11.01
N ALA A 127 0.95 -10.84 -10.28
CA ALA A 127 2.21 -11.26 -9.67
C ALA A 127 2.02 -12.41 -8.66
N TYR A 128 0.99 -12.31 -7.81
CA TYR A 128 0.62 -13.33 -6.84
C TYR A 128 0.20 -14.64 -7.51
N ARG A 129 -0.65 -14.56 -8.54
CA ARG A 129 -1.10 -15.75 -9.30
C ARG A 129 0.06 -16.42 -10.02
N SER A 130 0.99 -15.65 -10.59
CA SER A 130 2.21 -16.20 -11.21
C SER A 130 3.07 -16.93 -10.17
N ALA A 131 3.40 -16.27 -9.06
CA ALA A 131 4.24 -16.86 -8.03
C ALA A 131 3.63 -18.13 -7.40
N ARG A 132 2.30 -18.15 -7.24
CA ARG A 132 1.59 -19.33 -6.73
C ARG A 132 1.67 -20.52 -7.70
N ARG A 133 1.56 -20.26 -9.01
CA ARG A 133 1.72 -21.31 -10.04
C ARG A 133 3.14 -21.89 -10.02
N ASP A 134 4.15 -21.03 -9.91
CA ASP A 134 5.55 -21.45 -9.86
C ASP A 134 5.84 -22.28 -8.61
N ALA A 135 5.31 -21.87 -7.45
CA ALA A 135 5.46 -22.61 -6.19
C ALA A 135 4.82 -24.01 -6.26
N TRP A 136 3.63 -24.13 -6.86
CA TRP A 136 3.00 -25.43 -7.09
C TRP A 136 3.78 -26.30 -8.07
N ALA A 137 4.28 -25.74 -9.16
CA ALA A 137 5.09 -26.48 -10.14
C ALA A 137 6.41 -27.00 -9.54
N GLN A 138 6.95 -26.32 -8.53
CA GLN A 138 8.16 -26.71 -7.80
C GLN A 138 7.90 -27.70 -6.66
N GLY A 139 6.66 -28.21 -6.51
CA GLY A 139 6.33 -29.18 -5.46
C GLY A 139 6.41 -28.60 -4.05
N VAL A 140 6.34 -27.27 -3.89
CA VAL A 140 6.23 -26.62 -2.58
C VAL A 140 4.81 -26.84 -2.08
N ASP A 141 4.56 -28.05 -1.59
CA ASP A 141 3.32 -28.50 -1.00
C ASP A 141 3.06 -27.66 0.25
N SER A 142 2.01 -26.82 0.22
CA SER A 142 1.71 -25.87 1.29
C SER A 142 0.98 -26.50 2.48
N ALA A 143 0.84 -27.84 2.53
CA ALA A 143 0.05 -28.49 3.58
C ALA A 143 0.35 -29.99 3.78
N ARG A 144 1.61 -30.38 4.00
CA ARG A 144 1.88 -31.58 4.80
C ARG A 144 2.53 -31.17 6.11
N PRO A 145 1.76 -31.05 7.22
CA PRO A 145 2.39 -31.17 8.52
C PRO A 145 3.06 -32.55 8.53
N ALA A 146 4.39 -32.57 8.63
CA ALA A 146 5.15 -33.78 8.85
C ALA A 146 4.86 -34.29 10.27
N ILE A 147 3.65 -34.78 10.50
CA ILE A 147 3.39 -35.67 11.62
C ILE A 147 3.74 -37.05 11.09
N ASP A 148 5.00 -37.42 11.26
CA ASP A 148 5.41 -38.81 11.17
C ASP A 148 4.86 -39.54 12.41
N VAL A 149 3.65 -40.08 12.27
CA VAL A 149 2.97 -40.86 13.33
C VAL A 149 3.68 -42.22 13.55
N ARG A 150 4.69 -42.59 12.76
CA ARG A 150 5.29 -43.93 12.81
C ARG A 150 6.40 -44.12 13.85
N SER A 151 6.73 -43.13 14.69
CA SER A 151 7.81 -43.25 15.69
C SER A 151 7.35 -43.41 17.15
N GLN A 152 6.05 -43.54 17.43
CA GLN A 152 5.54 -43.67 18.81
C GLN A 152 5.03 -45.07 19.21
N VAL A 153 5.34 -46.12 18.43
CA VAL A 153 5.05 -47.50 18.81
C VAL A 153 6.29 -48.35 18.59
N ALA A 154 7.21 -48.32 19.56
CA ALA A 154 8.27 -49.30 19.75
C ALA A 154 8.51 -49.47 21.25
#